data_AF-A0A8H7Q973-F1
#
_entry.id   AF-A0A8H7Q973-F1
#
_cell.length_a   1.000
_cell.length_b   1.000
_cell.length_c   1.000
_cell.angle_alpha   90.00
_cell.angle_beta   90.00
_cell.angle_gamma   90.00
#
_symmetry.space_group_name_H-M   'P 1'
#
loop_
_entity.id
_entity.type
_entity.pdbx_description
1 polymer ?
#
loop_
_entity_poly.entity_id
_entity_poly.type
_entity_poly.pdbx_seq_one_letter_code
_entity_poly.pdbx_strand_id
1 'polypeptide(L)'
;MKVTASLPPVLVEVQNTIDLKFVQRITENSLVVNKEHGALPIVVVFGIQPSKSNVANDLVQSYQVPLAKEYPCKPWTKSCYIVDPTTINSLFKNNHLNH
;
A
#
# COMPACT_ATOMS: atom_id res chain seq x y z
N MET A 1 -9.26 6.04 -33.44
CA MET A 1 -8.49 6.71 -32.36
C MET A 1 -8.34 5.70 -31.22
N LYS A 2 -7.17 5.06 -31.10
CA LYS A 2 -6.96 3.97 -30.14
C LYS A 2 -6.63 4.61 -28.79
N VAL A 3 -7.58 4.61 -27.85
CA VAL A 3 -7.30 5.00 -26.46
C VAL A 3 -6.42 3.89 -25.89
N THR A 4 -5.10 4.07 -25.92
CA THR A 4 -4.20 3.29 -25.07
C THR A 4 -4.31 3.89 -23.68
N ALA A 5 -5.27 3.44 -22.89
CA ALA A 5 -5.30 3.78 -21.47
C ALA A 5 -4.02 3.20 -20.84
N SER A 6 -2.98 4.03 -20.69
CA SER A 6 -1.78 3.63 -19.97
C SER A 6 -2.21 3.37 -18.52
N LEU A 7 -2.13 2.11 -18.10
CA LEU A 7 -2.38 1.76 -16.71
C LEU A 7 -1.40 2.54 -15.81
N PRO A 8 -1.82 2.96 -14.60
CA PRO A 8 -0.92 3.64 -13.69
C PRO A 8 0.28 2.72 -13.37
N PRO A 9 1.49 3.27 -13.22
CA PRO A 9 2.65 2.51 -12.76
C PRO A 9 2.34 1.79 -11.45
N VAL A 10 2.99 0.65 -11.19
CA VAL A 10 2.85 -0.07 -9.92
C VAL A 10 4.21 -0.13 -9.25
N LEU A 11 4.30 0.39 -8.03
CA LEU A 11 5.50 0.36 -7.20
C LEU A 11 5.31 -0.70 -6.11
N VAL A 12 6.12 -1.76 -6.16
CA VAL A 12 6.06 -2.86 -5.20
C VAL A 12 7.30 -2.81 -4.31
N GLU A 13 7.09 -2.82 -2.99
CA GLU A 13 8.17 -2.92 -2.01
C GLU A 13 7.94 -4.05 -1.00
N VAL A 14 9.00 -4.79 -0.69
CA VAL A 14 9.04 -5.76 0.41
C VAL A 14 9.91 -5.18 1.50
N GLN A 15 9.37 -5.04 2.71
CA GLN A 15 10.05 -4.38 3.80
C GLN A 15 10.00 -5.20 5.08
N ASN A 16 11.15 -5.29 5.76
CA ASN A 16 11.18 -5.95 7.07
C ASN A 16 10.36 -5.17 8.11
N THR A 17 10.33 -3.84 8.03
CA THR A 17 9.59 -2.98 8.95
C THR A 17 8.98 -1.82 8.19
N ILE A 18 7.70 -1.55 8.45
CA ILE A 18 6.97 -0.41 7.90
C ILE A 18 6.89 0.65 9.01
N ASP A 19 7.70 1.69 8.88
CA ASP A 19 7.78 2.84 9.80
C ASP A 19 7.77 4.17 9.01
N LEU A 20 7.84 5.30 9.71
CA LEU A 20 7.84 6.62 9.07
C LEU A 20 9.03 6.86 8.14
N LYS A 21 10.19 6.23 8.39
CA LYS A 21 11.36 6.35 7.50
C LYS A 21 11.08 5.64 6.17
N PHE A 22 10.46 4.47 6.22
CA PHE A 22 9.96 3.81 5.03
C PHE A 22 8.92 4.66 4.30
N VAL A 23 7.95 5.25 5.00
CA VAL A 23 6.92 6.12 4.39
C VAL A 23 7.53 7.33 3.68
N GLN A 24 8.58 7.92 4.26
CA GLN A 24 9.33 8.99 3.59
C GLN A 24 9.96 8.49 2.28
N ARG A 25 10.66 7.35 2.32
CA ARG A 25 11.31 6.77 1.12
C ARG A 25 10.32 6.41 0.03
N ILE A 26 9.18 5.80 0.36
CA ILE A 26 8.17 5.44 -0.64
C ILE A 26 7.51 6.68 -1.25
N THR A 27 7.41 7.77 -0.47
CA THR A 27 6.95 9.08 -0.98
C THR A 27 7.92 9.61 -2.04
N GLU A 28 9.22 9.64 -1.72
CA GLU A 28 10.27 10.08 -2.66
C GLU A 28 10.28 9.22 -3.94
N ASN A 29 10.22 7.89 -3.80
CA ASN A 29 10.16 6.97 -4.93
C ASN A 29 8.92 7.22 -5.81
N SER A 30 7.76 7.46 -5.20
CA SER A 30 6.53 7.69 -5.96
C SER A 30 6.57 9.00 -6.75
N LEU A 31 7.25 10.03 -6.22
CA LEU A 31 7.50 11.27 -6.95
C LEU A 31 8.44 11.07 -8.13
N VAL A 32 9.47 10.22 -8.00
CA VAL A 32 10.35 9.84 -9.11
C VAL A 32 9.56 9.13 -10.21
N VAL A 33 8.74 8.14 -9.84
CA VAL A 33 7.88 7.42 -10.80
C VAL A 33 6.95 8.39 -11.54
N ASN A 34 6.33 9.33 -10.82
CA ASN A 34 5.47 10.34 -11.44
C ASN A 34 6.23 11.25 -12.41
N LYS A 35 7.48 11.62 -12.07
CA LYS A 35 8.34 12.43 -12.94
C LYS A 35 8.71 11.68 -14.23
N GLU A 36 9.00 10.38 -14.13
CA GLU A 36 9.45 9.56 -15.27
C GLU A 36 8.29 9.12 -16.18
N HIS A 37 7.13 8.83 -15.60
CA HIS A 37 6.00 8.24 -16.32
C HIS A 37 4.79 9.17 -16.48
N GLY A 38 4.82 10.37 -15.89
CA GLY A 38 3.72 11.34 -15.94
C GLY A 38 2.45 10.89 -15.20
N ALA A 39 2.55 9.88 -14.34
CA ALA A 39 1.42 9.31 -13.60
C ALA A 39 1.82 8.84 -12.20
N LEU A 40 0.96 9.13 -11.22
CA LEU A 40 1.12 8.61 -9.85
C LEU A 40 0.99 7.08 -9.82
N PRO A 41 1.88 6.39 -9.09
CA PRO A 41 1.83 4.94 -9.02
C PRO A 41 0.66 4.44 -8.16
N ILE A 42 0.34 3.16 -8.30
CA ILE A 42 -0.29 2.36 -7.24
C ILE A 42 0.84 1.72 -6.44
N VAL A 43 0.85 1.92 -5.13
CA VAL A 43 1.89 1.38 -4.23
C VAL A 43 1.36 0.15 -3.53
N VAL A 44 2.15 -0.93 -3.53
CA VAL A 44 1.87 -2.17 -2.81
C VAL A 44 3.07 -2.53 -1.94
N VAL A 45 2.84 -2.64 -0.64
CA VAL A 45 3.89 -2.89 0.35
C VAL A 45 3.61 -4.21 1.05
N PHE A 46 4.61 -5.08 1.06
CA PHE A 46 4.60 -6.32 1.84
C PHE A 46 5.49 -6.15 3.07
N GLY A 47 4.89 -6.12 4.26
CA GLY A 47 5.59 -6.10 5.53
C GLY A 47 5.89 -7.52 6.03
N ILE A 48 7.15 -7.80 6.37
CA ILE A 48 7.51 -9.06 7.04
C ILE A 48 7.10 -9.04 8.52
N GLN A 49 7.29 -7.90 9.18
CA GLN A 49 6.83 -7.65 10.54
C GLN A 49 5.57 -6.77 10.52
N PRO A 50 4.75 -6.79 11.58
CA PRO A 50 3.66 -5.84 11.73
C PRO A 50 4.14 -4.39 11.58
N SER A 51 3.32 -3.58 10.90
CA SER A 51 3.56 -2.15 10.77
C SER A 51 3.75 -1.51 12.16
N LYS A 52 4.72 -0.61 12.29
CA LYS A 52 4.96 0.10 13.56
C LYS A 52 3.77 1.01 13.88
N SER A 53 3.50 1.24 15.16
CA SER A 53 2.33 2.01 15.63
C SER A 53 2.26 3.42 15.04
N ASN A 54 3.41 4.06 14.83
CA ASN A 54 3.52 5.38 14.19
C ASN A 54 3.05 5.42 12.72
N VAL A 55 2.85 4.27 12.08
CA VAL A 55 2.24 4.14 10.76
C VAL A 55 0.89 3.43 10.88
N ALA A 56 0.84 2.32 11.61
CA ALA A 56 -0.34 1.46 11.73
C ALA A 56 -1.59 2.19 12.22
N ASN A 57 -1.44 3.22 13.06
CA ASN A 57 -2.55 4.03 13.57
C ASN A 57 -3.21 4.89 12.49
N ASP A 58 -2.48 5.22 11.42
CA ASP A 58 -2.99 6.01 10.30
C ASP A 58 -3.61 5.12 9.20
N LEU A 59 -3.43 3.80 9.30
CA LEU A 59 -3.87 2.86 8.30
C LEU A 59 -5.34 2.50 8.50
N VAL A 60 -6.10 2.54 7.41
CA VAL A 60 -7.52 2.14 7.40
C VAL A 60 -7.69 0.81 6.67
N GLN A 61 -8.71 0.04 7.00
CA GLN A 61 -9.02 -1.17 6.22
C GLN A 61 -9.40 -0.78 4.79
N SER A 62 -8.77 -1.40 3.78
CA SER A 62 -9.16 -1.15 2.40
C SER A 62 -10.45 -1.89 2.06
N TYR A 63 -11.39 -1.18 1.42
CA TYR A 63 -12.60 -1.77 0.86
C TYR A 63 -12.36 -2.45 -0.49
N GLN A 64 -11.35 -1.99 -1.23
CA GLN A 64 -11.03 -2.51 -2.57
C GLN A 64 -10.16 -3.76 -2.50
N VAL A 65 -9.26 -3.82 -1.52
CA VAL A 65 -8.34 -4.93 -1.32
C VAL A 65 -8.51 -5.46 0.10
N PRO A 66 -9.39 -6.46 0.33
CA PRO A 66 -9.70 -6.94 1.68
C PRO A 66 -8.47 -7.43 2.48
N LEU A 67 -7.42 -7.87 1.78
CA LEU A 67 -6.15 -8.33 2.35
C LEU A 67 -5.21 -7.21 2.80
N ALA A 68 -5.54 -5.96 2.49
CA ALA A 68 -4.67 -4.82 2.71
C ALA A 68 -5.33 -3.76 3.57
N LYS A 69 -4.48 -3.06 4.32
CA LYS A 69 -4.81 -1.73 4.80
C LYS A 69 -4.36 -0.69 3.78
N GLU A 70 -5.05 0.43 3.77
CA GLU A 70 -4.73 1.55 2.91
C GLU A 70 -4.17 2.70 3.73
N TYR A 71 -3.16 3.37 3.19
CA TYR A 71 -2.73 4.66 3.71
C TYR A 71 -3.59 5.76 3.05
N PRO A 72 -4.51 6.40 3.78
CA PRO A 72 -5.48 7.33 3.19
C PRO A 72 -4.84 8.64 2.72
N CYS A 73 -5.47 9.23 1.70
CA CYS A 73 -5.32 10.64 1.31
C CYS A 73 -3.89 11.11 1.03
N LYS A 74 -3.12 10.34 0.26
CA LYS A 74 -1.73 10.70 -0.06
C LYS A 74 -1.60 11.30 -1.47
N PRO A 75 -1.15 12.57 -1.60
CA PRO A 75 -1.05 13.24 -2.90
C PRO A 75 0.08 12.70 -3.78
N TRP A 76 0.96 11.86 -3.22
CA TRP A 76 2.13 11.29 -3.89
C TRP A 76 1.88 9.92 -4.53
N THR A 77 0.67 9.38 -4.41
CA THR A 77 0.31 8.07 -4.99
C THR A 77 -1.17 8.04 -5.36
N LYS A 78 -1.56 7.14 -6.26
CA LYS A 78 -2.97 6.87 -6.56
C LYS A 78 -3.64 6.09 -5.43
N SER A 79 -2.93 5.10 -4.90
CA SER A 79 -3.35 4.26 -3.77
C SER A 79 -2.12 3.66 -3.08
N CYS A 80 -2.19 3.39 -1.79
CA CYS A 80 -1.09 2.76 -1.04
C CYS A 80 -1.61 1.62 -0.19
N TYR A 81 -1.39 0.39 -0.65
CA TYR A 81 -1.83 -0.82 0.01
C TYR A 81 -0.69 -1.44 0.80
N ILE A 82 -0.97 -1.76 2.06
CA ILE A 82 -0.05 -2.43 2.98
C ILE A 82 -0.65 -3.77 3.37
N VAL A 83 0.12 -4.83 3.10
CA VAL A 83 -0.16 -6.20 3.52
C VAL A 83 0.92 -6.60 4.51
N ASP A 84 0.53 -6.95 5.72
CA ASP A 84 1.46 -7.37 6.78
C ASP A 84 0.85 -8.54 7.58
N PRO A 85 1.59 -9.14 8.54
CA PRO A 85 1.06 -10.27 9.31
C PRO A 85 -0.25 -9.95 10.05
N THR A 86 -0.50 -8.68 10.39
CA THR A 86 -1.73 -8.24 11.06
C THR A 86 -2.93 -8.39 10.12
N THR A 87 -2.79 -7.96 8.87
CA THR A 87 -3.89 -8.03 7.88
C THR A 87 -4.18 -9.48 7.49
N ILE A 88 -3.12 -10.27 7.29
CA ILE A 88 -3.22 -11.70 6.97
C ILE A 88 -3.92 -12.47 8.11
N ASN A 89 -3.49 -12.27 9.36
CA ASN A 89 -4.09 -12.95 10.52
C ASN A 89 -5.57 -12.57 10.72
N SER A 90 -5.95 -11.33 10.44
CA SER A 90 -7.34 -10.90 10.55
C SER A 90 -8.27 -11.68 9.60
N LEU A 91 -7.79 -12.04 8.41
CA LEU A 91 -8.58 -12.76 7.43
C LEU A 91 -8.78 -14.22 7.81
N PHE A 92 -7.72 -14.87 8.31
CA PHE A 92 -7.85 -16.22 8.83
C PHE A 92 -8.86 -16.28 9.98
N LYS A 93 -8.86 -15.30 10.89
CA LYS A 93 -9.85 -15.20 11.97
C LYS A 93 -11.28 -15.01 11.45
N ASN A 94 -11.48 -14.16 10.45
CA ASN A 94 -12.81 -13.91 9.88
C ASN A 94 -13.35 -15.14 9.13
N ASN A 95 -12.49 -15.93 8.49
CA ASN A 95 -12.89 -17.15 7.78
C ASN A 95 -13.29 -18.29 8.73
N HIS A 96 -12.74 -18.33 9.96
CA HIS A 96 -13.11 -19.32 10.98
C HIS A 96 -14.46 -19.04 11.67
N LEU A 97 -15.00 -17.82 11.54
CA LEU A 97 -16.30 -17.43 12.12
C LEU A 97 -17.48 -17.64 11.16
N ASN A 98 -17.21 -17.99 9.90
CA ASN A 98 -18.21 -18.16 8.84
C ASN A 98 -18.50 -19.65 8.52
N HIS A 99 -18.10 -20.57 9.41
CA HIS A 99 -18.36 -22.02 9.34
C HIS A 99 -18.97 -22.50 10.64
#